data_AF-A0A520ENK4-F1
#
_entry.id   AF-A0A520ENK4-F1
#
_cell.length_a   1.000
_cell.length_b   1.000
_cell.length_c   1.000
_cell.angle_alpha   90.00
_cell.angle_beta   90.00
_cell.angle_gamma   90.00
#
_symmetry.space_group_name_H-M   'P 1'
#
loop_
_entity.id
_entity.type
_entity.pdbx_description
1 polymer ?
#
loop_
_entity_poly.entity_id
_entity_poly.type
_entity_poly.pdbx_seq_one_letter_code
_entity_poly.pdbx_strand_id
1 'polypeptide(L)'
;YTPNRVRKPNPQGLRKNLRLRDGRWYWHWDPEFLRQGDEPTRQADSIVRYERARDAAAAITVPTMLVRGTQSHVVSEEGAKELLELIPTATLIDVTGAGHMVAGDDNDVFSGGLKGFLDEDVVASRH
;
A
#
# COMPACT_ATOMS: atom_id res chain seq x y z
N TYR A 1 11.59 -2.64 -1.34
CA TYR A 1 12.82 -3.12 -0.67
C TYR A 1 13.82 -3.52 -1.76
N THR A 2 15.02 -2.95 -1.78
CA THR A 2 16.08 -3.32 -2.76
C THR A 2 17.18 -4.09 -2.03
N PRO A 3 17.28 -5.41 -2.22
CA PRO A 3 18.14 -6.27 -1.39
C PRO A 3 19.64 -5.95 -1.47
N ASN A 4 20.11 -5.36 -2.58
CA ASN A 4 21.54 -5.18 -2.86
C ASN A 4 22.06 -3.73 -2.72
N ARG A 5 21.28 -2.82 -2.13
CA ARG A 5 21.75 -1.45 -1.91
C ARG A 5 22.51 -1.33 -0.59
N VAL A 6 23.83 -1.46 -0.61
CA VAL A 6 24.70 -1.12 0.52
C VAL A 6 24.76 0.40 0.69
N ARG A 7 23.72 0.98 1.30
CA ARG A 7 23.70 2.41 1.64
C ARG A 7 24.37 2.57 3.00
N LYS A 8 25.48 3.32 3.05
CA LYS A 8 26.09 3.68 4.34
C LYS A 8 25.03 4.38 5.22
N PRO A 9 24.90 4.03 6.51
CA PRO A 9 23.98 4.72 7.40
C PRO A 9 24.35 6.20 7.43
N ASN A 10 23.46 7.07 6.93
CA ASN A 10 23.62 8.51 7.01
C ASN A 10 22.58 9.04 8.01
N PRO A 11 22.96 9.36 9.26
CA PRO A 11 22.05 9.91 10.25
C PRO A 11 21.36 11.21 9.79
N GLN A 12 21.96 11.98 8.88
CA GLN A 12 21.30 13.15 8.30
C GLN A 12 20.07 12.77 7.47
N GLY A 13 20.04 11.57 6.89
CA GLY A 13 18.90 11.07 6.13
C GLY A 13 17.64 10.82 6.97
N LEU A 14 17.78 10.77 8.30
CA LEU A 14 16.65 10.67 9.23
C LEU A 14 16.02 12.03 9.53
N ARG A 15 16.74 13.14 9.34
CA ARG A 15 16.26 14.50 9.66
C ARG A 15 14.95 14.87 8.94
N LYS A 16 14.74 14.35 7.73
CA LYS A 16 13.48 14.57 6.98
C LYS A 16 12.26 14.00 7.70
N ASN A 17 12.45 12.90 8.42
CA ASN A 17 11.38 12.17 9.11
C ASN A 17 11.28 12.51 10.61
N LEU A 18 12.21 13.31 11.14
CA LEU A 18 12.25 13.67 12.55
C LEU A 18 11.96 15.16 12.77
N ARG A 19 11.49 15.52 13.96
CA ARG A 19 11.33 16.88 14.46
C ARG A 19 12.01 16.98 15.81
N LEU A 20 12.71 18.08 16.05
CA LEU A 20 13.35 18.36 17.33
C LEU A 20 12.38 19.19 18.18
N ARG A 21 12.05 18.71 19.38
CA ARG A 21 11.22 19.40 20.36
C ARG A 21 11.82 19.16 21.75
N ASP A 22 12.04 20.23 22.51
CA ASP A 22 12.56 20.16 23.89
C ASP A 22 13.83 19.29 24.04
N GLY A 23 14.75 19.40 23.06
CA GLY A 23 16.01 18.65 23.04
C GLY A 23 15.88 17.16 22.68
N ARG A 24 14.69 16.68 22.36
CA ARG A 24 14.42 15.29 21.95
C ARG A 24 13.92 15.21 20.52
N TRP A 25 14.33 14.17 19.81
CA TRP A 25 13.87 13.89 18.44
C TRP A 25 12.60 13.05 18.47
N TYR A 26 11.62 13.45 17.67
CA TYR A 26 10.34 12.75 17.49
C TYR A 26 10.11 12.45 16.02
N TRP A 27 9.52 11.31 15.70
CA TRP A 27 9.02 11.05 14.34
C TRP A 27 7.91 12.05 14.01
N HIS A 28 7.93 12.59 12.78
CA HIS A 28 6.89 13.51 12.33
C HIS A 28 5.60 12.80 11.90
N TRP A 29 5.60 11.47 11.90
CA TRP A 29 4.41 10.65 11.66
C TRP A 29 3.51 10.66 12.87
N ASP A 30 2.24 10.29 12.66
CA ASP A 30 1.23 10.19 13.70
C ASP A 30 1.72 9.24 14.83
N PRO A 31 1.80 9.71 16.09
CA PRO A 31 2.18 8.88 17.23
C PRO A 31 1.29 7.64 17.41
N GLU A 32 0.03 7.67 17.00
CA GLU A 32 -0.88 6.52 17.10
C GLU A 32 -0.45 5.38 16.17
N PHE A 33 0.25 5.69 15.08
CA PHE A 33 0.85 4.71 14.18
C PHE A 33 1.93 3.87 14.88
N LEU A 34 2.62 4.46 15.87
CA LEU A 34 3.67 3.83 16.65
C LEU A 34 3.15 3.22 17.96
N ARG A 35 1.91 3.52 18.36
CA ARG A 35 1.30 3.08 19.62
C ARG A 35 0.85 1.61 19.61
N GLN A 36 1.04 0.90 18.49
CA GLN A 36 0.81 -0.54 18.41
C GLN A 36 1.98 -1.31 19.03
N GLY A 37 1.75 -1.73 20.28
CA GLY A 37 2.70 -2.35 21.20
C GLY A 37 3.30 -3.70 20.80
N ASP A 38 4.01 -4.29 21.77
CA ASP A 38 4.97 -5.39 21.64
C ASP A 38 4.48 -6.63 20.87
N GLU A 39 5.44 -7.30 20.21
CA GLU A 39 5.31 -8.47 19.33
C GLU A 39 4.18 -9.48 19.64
N PRO A 40 3.91 -9.93 20.89
CA PRO A 40 2.91 -10.96 21.16
C PRO A 40 1.46 -10.52 20.90
N THR A 41 1.16 -9.22 20.95
CA THR A 41 -0.20 -8.70 20.67
C THR A 41 -0.50 -8.67 19.18
N ARG A 42 0.53 -8.70 18.31
CA ARG A 42 0.36 -8.64 16.84
C ARG A 42 -0.36 -9.85 16.26
N GLN A 43 -0.23 -11.03 16.86
CA GLN A 43 -0.79 -12.27 16.31
C GLN A 43 -2.27 -12.47 16.65
N ALA A 44 -2.72 -12.11 17.85
CA ALA A 44 -4.14 -12.14 18.21
C ALA A 44 -4.90 -10.96 17.58
N ASP A 45 -4.25 -9.80 17.51
CA ASP A 45 -4.78 -8.64 16.80
C ASP A 45 -4.85 -8.87 15.29
N SER A 46 -4.02 -9.75 14.70
CA SER A 46 -3.98 -9.89 13.24
C SER A 46 -5.26 -10.49 12.67
N ILE A 47 -5.88 -11.48 13.35
CA ILE A 47 -7.16 -12.06 12.91
C ILE A 47 -8.26 -11.01 13.01
N VAL A 48 -8.39 -10.34 14.15
CA VAL A 48 -9.43 -9.30 14.34
C VAL A 48 -9.24 -8.14 13.36
N ARG A 49 -8.00 -7.73 13.10
CA ARG A 49 -7.69 -6.69 12.10
C ARG A 49 -7.98 -7.16 10.68
N TYR A 50 -7.70 -8.42 10.37
CA TYR A 50 -7.97 -9.01 9.07
C TYR A 50 -9.48 -9.10 8.81
N GLU A 51 -10.27 -9.61 9.74
CA GLU A 51 -11.73 -9.66 9.60
C GLU A 51 -12.33 -8.24 9.45
N ARG A 52 -11.87 -7.28 10.25
CA ARG A 52 -12.31 -5.87 10.10
C ARG A 52 -11.91 -5.28 8.74
N ALA A 53 -10.75 -5.62 8.22
CA ALA A 53 -10.31 -5.16 6.91
C ALA A 53 -11.13 -5.83 5.79
N ARG A 54 -11.47 -7.11 5.93
CA ARG A 54 -12.35 -7.86 5.03
C ARG A 54 -13.75 -7.25 4.98
N ASP A 55 -14.34 -6.98 6.14
CA ASP A 55 -15.65 -6.32 6.25
C ASP A 55 -15.63 -4.92 5.61
N ALA A 56 -14.56 -4.15 5.86
CA ALA A 56 -14.40 -2.83 5.26
C ALA A 56 -14.22 -2.89 3.74
N ALA A 57 -13.48 -3.88 3.23
CA ALA A 57 -13.33 -4.10 1.80
C ALA A 57 -14.68 -4.45 1.15
N ALA A 58 -15.44 -5.38 1.75
CA ALA A 58 -16.76 -5.78 1.25
C ALA A 58 -17.78 -4.64 1.19
N ALA A 59 -17.58 -3.57 1.97
CA ALA A 59 -18.43 -2.37 1.95
C ALA A 59 -18.08 -1.38 0.82
N ILE A 60 -17.00 -1.60 0.06
CA ILE A 60 -16.60 -0.72 -1.04
C ILE A 60 -17.47 -1.00 -2.26
N THR A 61 -18.26 0.00 -2.67
CA THR A 61 -19.17 -0.09 -3.82
C THR A 61 -18.77 0.79 -5.00
N VAL A 62 -17.67 1.53 -4.88
CA VAL A 62 -17.17 2.42 -5.93
C VAL A 62 -16.16 1.69 -6.81
N PRO A 63 -15.98 2.09 -8.08
CA PRO A 63 -14.89 1.60 -8.91
C PRO A 63 -13.57 1.70 -8.16
N THR A 64 -12.82 0.60 -8.13
CA THR A 64 -11.58 0.49 -7.36
C THR A 64 -10.49 -0.08 -8.25
N MET A 65 -9.28 0.46 -8.18
CA MET A 65 -8.15 -0.05 -8.95
C MET A 65 -7.06 -0.49 -7.99
N LEU A 66 -6.77 -1.79 -7.97
CA LEU A 66 -5.63 -2.36 -7.26
C LEU A 66 -4.42 -2.36 -8.19
N VAL A 67 -3.31 -1.79 -7.70
CA VAL A 67 -2.05 -1.73 -8.44
C VAL A 67 -1.01 -2.57 -7.72
N ARG A 68 -0.48 -3.57 -8.41
CA ARG A 68 0.50 -4.53 -7.86
C ARG A 68 1.78 -4.51 -8.69
N GLY A 69 2.93 -4.42 -8.03
CA GLY A 69 4.23 -4.66 -8.67
C GLY A 69 4.55 -6.14 -8.62
N THR A 70 4.85 -6.79 -9.76
CA THR A 70 5.03 -8.25 -9.81
C THR A 70 6.25 -8.75 -9.03
N GLN A 71 7.19 -7.86 -8.67
CA GLN A 71 8.36 -8.17 -7.83
C GLN A 71 8.20 -7.72 -6.36
N SER A 72 7.02 -7.25 -5.96
CA SER A 72 6.73 -6.85 -4.59
C SER A 72 6.20 -8.01 -3.75
N HIS A 73 6.88 -8.32 -2.65
CA HIS A 73 6.39 -9.30 -1.66
C HIS A 73 5.34 -8.73 -0.70
N VAL A 74 4.89 -7.47 -0.88
CA VAL A 74 3.94 -6.82 0.03
C VAL A 74 2.49 -7.26 -0.26
N VAL A 75 2.15 -7.48 -1.54
CA VAL A 75 0.83 -7.95 -1.96
C VAL A 75 1.03 -9.24 -2.75
N SER A 76 0.65 -10.37 -2.14
CA SER A 76 0.71 -11.67 -2.81
C SER A 76 -0.36 -11.77 -3.91
N GLU A 77 -0.21 -12.76 -4.79
CA GLU A 77 -1.21 -13.02 -5.82
C GLU A 77 -2.54 -13.48 -5.20
N GLU A 78 -2.47 -14.27 -4.13
CA GLU A 78 -3.62 -14.77 -3.39
C GLU A 78 -4.38 -13.63 -2.71
N GLY A 79 -3.67 -12.69 -2.06
CA GLY A 79 -4.28 -11.52 -1.44
C GLY A 79 -4.90 -10.56 -2.46
N ALA A 80 -4.30 -10.44 -3.66
CA ALA A 80 -4.89 -9.66 -4.74
C ALA A 80 -6.21 -10.29 -5.25
N LYS A 81 -6.23 -11.63 -5.43
CA LYS A 81 -7.46 -12.36 -5.79
C LYS A 81 -8.54 -12.21 -4.74
N GLU A 82 -8.18 -12.36 -3.47
CA GLU A 82 -9.11 -12.18 -2.36
C GLU A 82 -9.73 -10.78 -2.36
N LEU A 83 -8.93 -9.73 -2.58
CA LEU A 83 -9.46 -8.37 -2.63
C LEU A 83 -10.43 -8.17 -3.80
N LEU A 84 -10.15 -8.74 -4.97
CA LEU A 84 -11.05 -8.68 -6.12
C LEU A 84 -12.37 -9.43 -5.88
N GLU A 85 -12.34 -10.53 -5.12
CA GLU A 85 -13.55 -11.24 -4.71
C GLU A 85 -14.38 -10.42 -3.70
N LEU A 86 -13.71 -9.71 -2.79
CA LEU A 86 -14.37 -8.88 -1.79
C LEU A 86 -14.92 -7.56 -2.35
N ILE A 87 -14.29 -7.01 -3.39
CA ILE A 87 -14.69 -5.76 -4.04
C ILE A 87 -15.02 -6.05 -5.50
N PRO A 88 -16.29 -6.37 -5.84
CA PRO A 88 -16.67 -6.74 -7.21
C PRO A 88 -16.43 -5.64 -8.26
N THR A 89 -16.31 -4.38 -7.83
CA THR A 89 -15.99 -3.22 -8.66
C THR A 89 -14.48 -2.97 -8.78
N ALA A 90 -13.65 -3.87 -8.25
CA ALA A 90 -12.21 -3.73 -8.31
C ALA A 90 -11.62 -4.36 -9.59
N THR A 91 -10.65 -3.68 -10.16
CA THR A 91 -9.80 -4.18 -11.24
C THR A 91 -8.34 -4.22 -10.78
N LEU A 92 -7.56 -5.17 -11.31
CA LEU A 92 -6.14 -5.34 -10.98
C LEU A 92 -5.27 -4.94 -12.18
N ILE A 93 -4.24 -4.15 -11.91
CA ILE A 93 -3.12 -3.93 -12.83
C ILE A 93 -1.85 -4.45 -12.19
N ASP A 94 -1.24 -5.43 -12.86
CA ASP A 94 0.11 -5.88 -12.57
C ASP A 94 1.13 -5.06 -13.38
N VAL A 95 2.07 -4.42 -12.68
CA VAL A 95 3.17 -3.69 -13.29
C VAL A 95 4.42 -4.57 -13.27
N THR A 96 4.80 -5.05 -14.45
CA THR A 96 5.94 -5.93 -14.66
C THR A 96 7.26 -5.21 -14.42
N GLY A 97 8.16 -5.80 -13.63
CA GLY A 97 9.50 -5.23 -13.38
C GLY A 97 9.54 -4.13 -12.29
N ALA A 98 8.39 -3.75 -11.73
CA ALA A 98 8.32 -2.85 -10.61
C ALA A 98 8.46 -3.58 -9.27
N GLY A 99 9.31 -3.05 -8.40
CA GLY A 99 9.46 -3.50 -7.02
C GLY A 99 8.35 -2.91 -6.13
N HIS A 100 8.73 -2.14 -5.10
CA HIS A 100 7.77 -1.60 -4.14
C HIS A 100 7.20 -0.22 -4.52
N MET A 101 7.77 0.46 -5.52
CA MET A 101 7.36 1.80 -5.94
C MET A 101 6.92 1.72 -7.39
N VAL A 102 5.71 1.19 -7.61
CA VAL A 102 5.17 0.97 -8.96
C VAL A 102 5.19 2.24 -9.81
N ALA A 103 4.81 3.39 -9.23
CA ALA A 103 4.83 4.69 -9.90
C ALA A 103 6.25 5.24 -10.18
N GLY A 104 7.29 4.67 -9.57
CA GLY A 104 8.67 5.12 -9.73
C GLY A 104 9.52 4.26 -10.68
N ASP A 105 9.13 3.01 -10.89
CA ASP A 105 9.92 2.03 -11.65
C ASP A 105 9.43 1.87 -13.11
N ASP A 106 8.10 1.84 -13.35
CA ASP A 106 7.52 1.77 -14.70
C ASP A 106 6.23 2.61 -14.79
N ASN A 107 6.42 3.89 -15.05
CA ASN A 107 5.36 4.90 -15.01
C ASN A 107 4.40 4.79 -16.20
N ASP A 108 4.82 4.20 -17.33
CA ASP A 108 4.01 4.13 -18.55
C ASP A 108 2.91 3.08 -18.43
N VAL A 109 3.23 1.89 -17.89
CA VAL A 109 2.24 0.84 -17.63
C VAL A 109 1.22 1.31 -16.59
N PHE A 110 1.69 1.94 -15.51
CA PHE A 110 0.81 2.51 -14.50
C PHE A 110 -0.10 3.61 -15.07
N SER A 111 0.45 4.57 -15.83
CA SER A 111 -0.31 5.69 -16.39
C SER A 111 -1.33 5.22 -17.43
N GLY A 112 -0.98 4.22 -18.25
CA GLY A 112 -1.89 3.60 -19.21
C GLY A 112 -3.07 2.91 -18.53
N GLY A 113 -2.79 2.08 -17.53
CA GLY A 113 -3.84 1.40 -16.76
C GLY A 113 -4.74 2.36 -15.98
N LEU A 114 -4.16 3.41 -15.37
CA LEU A 114 -4.92 4.48 -14.71
C LEU A 114 -5.87 5.19 -15.68
N LYS A 115 -5.40 5.50 -16.88
CA LYS A 115 -6.25 6.14 -17.90
C LYS A 115 -7.42 5.24 -18.28
N GLY A 116 -7.17 3.96 -18.54
CA GLY A 116 -8.22 2.98 -18.85
C GLY A 116 -9.29 2.91 -17.75
N PHE A 117 -8.86 2.76 -16.50
CA PHE A 117 -9.77 2.74 -15.34
C PHE A 117 -10.63 4.01 -15.24
N LEU A 118 -10.04 5.19 -15.45
CA LEU A 118 -10.79 6.44 -15.40
C LEU A 118 -11.84 6.52 -16.51
N ASP A 119 -11.50 6.13 -17.73
CA ASP A 119 -12.38 6.24 -18.89
C ASP A 119 -13.49 5.17 -18.88
N GLU A 120 -13.18 3.94 -18.48
CA GLU A 120 -14.05 2.78 -18.64
C GLU A 120 -14.83 2.44 -17.36
N ASP A 121 -14.21 2.53 -16.18
CA ASP A 121 -14.82 2.08 -14.94
C ASP A 121 -15.44 3.24 -14.12
N VAL A 122 -14.79 4.41 -14.12
CA VAL A 122 -15.24 5.57 -13.33
C VAL A 122 -16.26 6.43 -14.07
N VAL A 123 -16.07 6.64 -15.38
CA VAL A 123 -17.02 7.45 -16.17
C VAL A 123 -18.28 6.67 -16.52
N ALA A 124 -18.17 5.37 -16.82
CA ALA A 124 -19.34 4.55 -17.14
C ALA A 124 -20.29 4.32 -15.95
N SER A 125 -19.76 4.28 -14.72
CA SER A 125 -20.54 4.09 -13.48
C SER A 125 -21.33 5.34 -13.03
N ARG A 126 -21.20 6.47 -13.74
CA ARG A 126 -21.93 7.72 -13.47
C ARG A 126 -23.27 7.84 -14.23
N HIS A 127 -23.59 6.88 -15.09
CA HIS A 127 -24.82 6.82 -15.89
C HIS A 127 -25.70 5.66 -15.47
#